data_AF-A0A9X3XEX1-F1
#
_entry.id   AF-A0A9X3XEX1-F1
#
_cell.length_a   1.000
_cell.length_b   1.000
_cell.length_c   1.000
_cell.angle_alpha   90.00
_cell.angle_beta   90.00
_cell.angle_gamma   90.00
#
_symmetry.space_group_name_H-M   'P 1'
#
loop_
_entity.id
_entity.type
_entity.pdbx_description
1 polymer ?
#
loop_
_entity_poly.entity_id
_entity_poly.type
_entity_poly.pdbx_seq_one_letter_code
_entity_poly.pdbx_strand_id
1 'polypeptide(L)'
;MSGGRGEALSASACRDEATLRSFIETRISPNAWPIYSPALRRRILEEGIDLEAARRFTMDLDTMERLIRVFEARSCRVERLLGINNAFHRTLHNDEVLLRLLLLEWPEETPLPDDVKEAPMRVYPNIDAVAAVLRDALGRMLEAGTPASVLARDLLAALGHDYGHSGGTDRMRPDGAPALLTHEDTAEKHVAPIGLEFGMPTALVLESMAGIRATTFFVRPGRPRIQAMTEFERRLTLADVMGCVLPPDLWLTHVGAPVLVEKLPIWRRRLVQIPGELGAIEARLAVLPDDDPTRQTILAEREALLLEDSRIVKHVEEWFRSERGFFLFIESSRLGVVPRARDLWGDVLRSKIELMERVLAQKEILAPLAAQGFPLLGQYAEELANAESLESVLARGTFDPGLCKILRMFLP
;
A
#
# COMPACT_ATOMS: atom_id res chain seq x y z
N MET A 1 35.06 11.87 18.90
CA MET A 1 34.69 10.79 19.83
C MET A 1 33.85 11.37 20.96
N SER A 2 32.53 11.21 20.88
CA SER A 2 31.56 11.58 21.92
C SER A 2 30.70 10.35 22.22
N GLY A 3 30.94 9.67 23.34
CA GLY A 3 30.09 8.58 23.85
C GLY A 3 28.66 9.10 24.09
N GLY A 4 27.60 8.31 23.86
CA GLY A 4 27.43 6.91 24.24
C GLY A 4 26.28 6.72 25.26
N ARG A 5 25.43 7.74 25.46
CA ARG A 5 24.17 7.60 26.23
C ARG A 5 22.99 7.89 25.29
N GLY A 6 22.28 6.83 24.89
CA GLY A 6 21.03 6.93 24.13
C GLY A 6 20.98 6.18 22.79
N GLU A 7 22.02 5.44 22.41
CA GLU A 7 22.03 4.63 21.18
C GLU A 7 21.69 3.15 21.42
N ALA A 8 21.58 2.74 22.67
CA ALA A 8 21.16 1.40 23.02
C ALA A 8 20.28 1.40 24.27
N LEU A 9 19.38 0.43 24.33
CA LEU A 9 18.56 0.11 25.48
C LEU A 9 18.85 -1.35 25.89
N SER A 10 19.33 -1.57 27.11
CA SER A 10 19.67 -2.92 27.57
C SER A 10 18.45 -3.83 27.65
N ALA A 11 18.66 -5.14 27.54
CA ALA A 11 17.62 -6.15 27.75
C ALA A 11 16.87 -5.98 29.09
N SER A 12 17.57 -5.60 30.16
CA SER A 12 16.97 -5.34 31.47
C SER A 12 16.06 -4.11 31.47
N ALA A 13 16.46 -3.03 30.82
CA ALA A 13 15.66 -1.81 30.71
C ALA A 13 14.44 -2.00 29.79
N CYS A 14 14.55 -2.87 28.77
CA CYS A 14 13.44 -3.23 27.89
C CYS A 14 12.27 -3.95 28.61
N ARG A 15 12.48 -4.46 29.84
CA ARG A 15 11.42 -5.08 30.65
C ARG A 15 10.45 -4.05 31.23
N ASP A 16 10.87 -2.80 31.36
CA ASP A 16 9.97 -1.71 31.70
C ASP A 16 9.30 -1.17 30.43
N GLU A 17 7.98 -1.37 30.34
CA GLU A 17 7.22 -1.05 29.14
C GLU A 17 7.22 0.46 28.84
N ALA A 18 7.17 1.31 29.87
CA ALA A 18 7.21 2.76 29.71
C ALA A 18 8.56 3.22 29.14
N THR A 19 9.66 2.68 29.67
CA THR A 19 11.01 2.94 29.16
C THR A 19 11.17 2.43 27.73
N LEU A 20 10.74 1.20 27.43
CA LEU A 20 10.83 0.62 26.08
C LEU A 20 10.03 1.45 25.07
N ARG A 21 8.78 1.78 25.39
CA ARG A 21 7.90 2.60 24.56
C ARG A 21 8.54 3.97 24.30
N SER A 22 8.98 4.66 25.34
CA SER A 22 9.62 5.97 25.23
C SER A 22 10.86 5.91 24.33
N PHE A 23 11.70 4.89 24.48
CA PHE A 23 12.87 4.72 23.62
C PHE A 23 12.48 4.50 22.15
N ILE A 24 11.51 3.62 21.87
CA ILE A 24 11.05 3.34 20.50
C ILE A 24 10.45 4.59 19.86
N GLU A 25 9.50 5.24 20.53
CA GLU A 25 8.78 6.40 20.00
C GLU A 25 9.72 7.59 19.75
N THR A 26 10.79 7.74 20.55
CA THR A 26 11.70 8.90 20.45
C THR A 26 12.96 8.65 19.62
N ARG A 27 13.43 7.40 19.51
CA ARG A 27 14.72 7.08 18.88
C ARG A 27 14.61 6.29 17.58
N ILE A 28 13.47 5.62 17.36
CA ILE A 28 13.21 4.84 16.15
C ILE A 28 12.08 5.51 15.37
N SER A 29 10.84 5.36 15.84
CA SER A 29 9.65 5.97 15.27
C SER A 29 8.46 5.67 16.18
N PRO A 30 7.52 6.60 16.37
CA PRO A 30 6.28 6.29 17.07
C PRO A 30 5.45 5.21 16.35
N ASN A 31 5.65 5.03 15.04
CA ASN A 31 4.96 4.01 14.27
C ASN A 31 5.50 2.60 14.54
N ALA A 32 6.70 2.46 15.11
CA ALA A 32 7.22 1.16 15.56
C ALA A 32 6.53 0.63 16.84
N TRP A 33 5.64 1.41 17.47
CA TRP A 33 4.89 1.02 18.65
C TRP A 33 3.38 0.90 18.36
N PRO A 34 2.65 -0.06 18.98
CA PRO A 34 3.10 -1.15 19.87
C PRO A 34 3.87 -2.24 19.10
N ILE A 35 4.42 -3.25 19.79
CA ILE A 35 5.07 -4.41 19.12
C ILE A 35 4.13 -5.61 19.21
N TYR A 36 3.65 -6.11 18.07
CA TYR A 36 2.75 -7.27 17.99
C TYR A 36 3.46 -8.59 17.70
N SER A 37 4.69 -8.57 17.18
CA SER A 37 5.46 -9.78 16.89
C SER A 37 6.04 -10.41 18.17
N PRO A 38 5.61 -11.63 18.56
CA PRO A 38 6.15 -12.28 19.76
C PRO A 38 7.64 -12.62 19.63
N ALA A 39 8.10 -12.93 18.41
CA ALA A 39 9.49 -13.24 18.13
C ALA A 39 10.38 -11.99 18.32
N LEU A 40 9.93 -10.85 17.81
CA LEU A 40 10.63 -9.57 17.99
C LEU A 40 10.65 -9.15 19.45
N ARG A 41 9.51 -9.25 20.14
CA ARG A 41 9.42 -8.93 21.57
C ARG A 41 10.36 -9.80 22.40
N ARG A 42 10.42 -11.12 22.11
CA ARG A 42 11.36 -12.02 22.78
C ARG A 42 12.80 -11.60 22.57
N ARG A 43 13.19 -11.33 21.32
CA ARG A 43 14.55 -10.90 20.97
C ARG A 43 14.95 -9.60 21.68
N ILE A 44 14.05 -8.61 21.73
CA ILE A 44 14.25 -7.35 22.46
C ILE A 44 14.48 -7.58 23.96
N LEU A 45 13.73 -8.51 24.57
CA LEU A 45 13.88 -8.81 25.99
C LEU A 45 15.12 -9.66 26.32
N GLU A 46 15.68 -10.36 25.34
CA GLU A 46 16.89 -11.17 25.45
C GLU A 46 18.16 -10.33 25.23
N GLU A 47 18.14 -9.47 24.20
CA GLU A 47 19.35 -8.80 23.69
C GLU A 47 19.32 -7.28 23.92
N GLY A 48 18.13 -6.70 24.10
CA GLY A 48 17.93 -5.26 24.09
C GLY A 48 17.75 -4.69 22.67
N ILE A 49 17.97 -3.38 22.55
CA ILE A 49 17.92 -2.65 21.29
C ILE A 49 19.22 -1.88 21.15
N ASP A 50 19.92 -2.06 20.03
CA ASP A 50 21.16 -1.37 19.70
C ASP A 50 21.03 -0.71 18.31
N LEU A 51 20.96 0.62 18.29
CA LEU A 51 20.85 1.41 17.06
C LEU A 51 22.16 1.41 16.27
N GLU A 52 23.30 1.30 16.95
CA GLU A 52 24.60 1.21 16.29
C GLU A 52 24.79 -0.14 15.61
N ALA A 53 24.26 -1.22 16.19
CA ALA A 53 24.21 -2.52 15.53
C ALA A 53 23.40 -2.46 14.23
N ALA A 54 22.25 -1.78 14.23
CA ALA A 54 21.46 -1.57 13.01
C ALA A 54 22.23 -0.78 11.96
N ARG A 55 22.87 0.34 12.33
CA ARG A 55 23.68 1.16 11.40
C ARG A 55 24.84 0.39 10.77
N ARG A 56 25.52 -0.44 11.57
CA ARG A 56 26.67 -1.27 11.15
C ARG A 56 26.28 -2.59 10.49
N PHE A 57 25.00 -2.90 10.39
CA PHE A 57 24.53 -4.13 9.76
C PHE A 57 24.96 -4.16 8.29
N THR A 58 25.43 -5.32 7.85
CA THR A 58 25.84 -5.57 6.46
C THR A 58 25.09 -6.76 5.92
N MET A 59 24.76 -6.69 4.64
CA MET A 59 24.10 -7.75 3.89
C MET A 59 24.68 -7.71 2.48
N ASP A 60 25.15 -8.85 1.98
CA ASP A 60 25.62 -8.95 0.60
C ASP A 60 24.46 -9.09 -0.38
N LEU A 61 24.76 -8.86 -1.66
CA LEU A 61 23.76 -8.85 -2.73
C LEU A 61 23.06 -10.22 -2.89
N ASP A 62 23.79 -11.32 -2.69
CA ASP A 62 23.23 -12.67 -2.74
C ASP A 62 22.24 -12.92 -1.60
N THR A 63 22.52 -12.40 -0.41
CA THR A 63 21.61 -12.46 0.72
C THR A 63 20.38 -11.57 0.52
N MET A 64 20.54 -10.40 -0.10
CA MET A 64 19.40 -9.54 -0.48
C MET A 64 18.48 -10.21 -1.49
N GLU A 65 19.03 -10.83 -2.55
CA GLU A 65 18.22 -11.58 -3.51
C GLU A 65 17.54 -12.78 -2.84
N ARG A 66 18.25 -13.50 -1.96
CA ARG A 66 17.65 -14.60 -1.19
C ARG A 66 16.50 -14.09 -0.33
N LEU A 67 16.60 -12.90 0.26
CA LEU A 67 15.53 -12.29 1.04
C LEU A 67 14.30 -12.04 0.18
N ILE A 68 14.46 -11.41 -0.99
CA ILE A 68 13.39 -11.20 -1.99
C ILE A 68 12.66 -12.52 -2.28
N ARG A 69 13.41 -13.58 -2.63
CA ARG A 69 12.83 -14.89 -2.97
C ARG A 69 12.17 -15.59 -1.78
N VAL A 70 12.68 -15.41 -0.56
CA VAL A 70 12.06 -15.96 0.65
C VAL A 70 10.73 -15.27 0.95
N PHE A 71 10.66 -13.95 0.79
CA PHE A 71 9.41 -13.21 0.91
C PHE A 71 8.37 -13.68 -0.09
N GLU A 72 8.76 -13.79 -1.36
CA GLU A 72 7.89 -14.31 -2.42
C GLU A 72 7.28 -15.66 -2.02
N ALA A 73 8.14 -16.64 -1.71
CA ALA A 73 7.73 -17.99 -1.38
C ALA A 73 6.83 -18.06 -0.14
N ARG A 74 7.12 -17.25 0.90
CA ARG A 74 6.34 -17.23 2.14
C ARG A 74 5.00 -16.53 1.95
N SER A 75 4.98 -15.40 1.23
CA SER A 75 3.77 -14.66 0.94
C SER A 75 2.81 -15.50 0.09
N CYS A 76 3.27 -16.09 -1.03
CA CYS A 76 2.45 -16.99 -1.86
C CYS A 76 1.95 -18.22 -1.08
N ARG A 77 2.71 -18.72 -0.10
CA ARG A 77 2.24 -19.79 0.78
C ARG A 77 1.10 -19.30 1.68
N VAL A 78 1.26 -18.13 2.30
CA VAL A 78 0.25 -17.55 3.19
C VAL A 78 -1.02 -17.19 2.41
N GLU A 79 -0.90 -16.55 1.25
CA GLU A 79 -2.03 -16.24 0.37
C GLU A 79 -2.82 -17.50 0.03
N ARG A 80 -2.15 -18.58 -0.41
CA ARG A 80 -2.81 -19.87 -0.69
C ARG A 80 -3.50 -20.48 0.53
N LEU A 81 -2.85 -20.48 1.69
CA LEU A 81 -3.43 -21.02 2.92
C LEU A 81 -4.65 -20.23 3.40
N LEU A 82 -4.68 -18.94 3.10
CA LEU A 82 -5.76 -18.04 3.48
C LEU A 82 -6.84 -17.91 2.40
N GLY A 83 -6.65 -18.52 1.23
CA GLY A 83 -7.53 -18.36 0.07
C GLY A 83 -7.57 -16.93 -0.46
N ILE A 84 -6.48 -16.18 -0.30
CA ILE A 84 -6.34 -14.83 -0.82
C ILE A 84 -5.98 -14.94 -2.30
N ASN A 85 -6.78 -14.27 -3.14
CA ASN A 85 -6.56 -14.20 -4.58
C ASN A 85 -6.78 -12.75 -5.04
N ASN A 86 -5.80 -11.91 -4.77
CA ASN A 86 -5.82 -10.50 -5.13
C ASN A 86 -5.53 -10.32 -6.62
N ALA A 87 -6.15 -9.33 -7.24
CA ALA A 87 -5.91 -8.97 -8.63
C ALA A 87 -4.69 -8.04 -8.75
N PHE A 88 -4.54 -7.10 -7.81
CA PHE A 88 -3.49 -6.10 -7.72
C PHE A 88 -2.49 -6.39 -6.61
N HIS A 89 -2.95 -6.46 -5.35
CA HIS A 89 -2.08 -6.61 -4.16
C HIS A 89 -1.59 -8.06 -4.03
N ARG A 90 -0.94 -8.55 -5.08
CA ARG A 90 -0.24 -9.83 -5.15
C ARG A 90 1.14 -9.65 -4.57
N THR A 91 1.76 -10.74 -4.16
CA THR A 91 3.16 -10.75 -3.72
C THR A 91 4.11 -9.94 -4.62
N LEU A 92 3.99 -10.05 -5.96
CA LEU A 92 4.80 -9.30 -6.94
C LEU A 92 4.68 -7.77 -6.81
N HIS A 93 3.54 -7.26 -6.34
CA HIS A 93 3.35 -5.83 -6.08
C HIS A 93 4.40 -5.29 -5.12
N ASN A 94 4.78 -6.07 -4.11
CA ASN A 94 5.75 -5.67 -3.10
C ASN A 94 7.15 -5.46 -3.70
N ASP A 95 7.52 -6.27 -4.69
CA ASP A 95 8.76 -6.13 -5.44
C ASP A 95 8.76 -4.87 -6.31
N GLU A 96 7.60 -4.52 -6.90
CA GLU A 96 7.47 -3.27 -7.64
C GLU A 96 7.52 -2.03 -6.72
N VAL A 97 6.93 -2.10 -5.53
CA VAL A 97 7.04 -1.05 -4.51
C VAL A 97 8.48 -0.90 -4.06
N LEU A 98 9.19 -2.00 -3.84
CA LEU A 98 10.62 -1.98 -3.54
C LEU A 98 11.40 -1.27 -4.66
N LEU A 99 11.17 -1.61 -5.93
CA LEU A 99 11.84 -0.96 -7.05
C LEU A 99 11.62 0.56 -7.02
N ARG A 100 10.38 1.02 -6.81
CA ARG A 100 10.04 2.44 -6.70
C ARG A 100 10.72 3.10 -5.49
N LEU A 101 10.79 2.42 -4.35
CA LEU A 101 11.47 2.90 -3.15
C LEU A 101 12.98 3.05 -3.38
N LEU A 102 13.64 2.08 -4.02
CA LEU A 102 15.07 2.14 -4.31
C LEU A 102 15.43 3.35 -5.18
N LEU A 103 14.58 3.74 -6.12
CA LEU A 103 14.77 4.97 -6.91
C LEU A 103 14.65 6.24 -6.07
N LEU A 104 13.75 6.26 -5.08
CA LEU A 104 13.61 7.39 -4.14
C LEU A 104 14.76 7.47 -3.15
N GLU A 105 15.37 6.33 -2.82
CA GLU A 105 16.55 6.20 -1.95
C GLU A 105 17.87 6.28 -2.74
N TRP A 106 17.80 6.49 -4.06
CA TRP A 106 18.99 6.61 -4.89
C TRP A 106 19.86 7.78 -4.41
N PRO A 107 21.19 7.60 -4.26
CA PRO A 107 22.06 8.68 -3.80
C PRO A 107 21.92 9.93 -4.67
N GLU A 108 21.76 11.10 -4.04
CA GLU A 108 21.53 12.37 -4.77
C GLU A 108 22.69 12.75 -5.69
N GLU A 109 23.92 12.49 -5.24
CA GLU A 109 25.15 12.79 -5.97
C GLU A 109 25.44 11.81 -7.11
N THR A 110 24.68 10.70 -7.19
CA THR A 110 24.87 9.68 -8.23
C THR A 110 23.82 9.85 -9.32
N PRO A 111 24.21 10.05 -10.59
CA PRO A 111 23.28 10.07 -11.70
C PRO A 111 22.43 8.79 -11.72
N LEU A 112 21.12 8.94 -11.91
CA LEU A 112 20.22 7.80 -12.09
C LEU A 112 20.26 7.37 -13.56
N PRO A 113 20.71 6.15 -13.88
CA PRO A 113 20.71 5.67 -15.26
C PRO A 113 19.30 5.60 -15.85
N ASP A 114 19.14 5.88 -17.14
CA ASP A 114 17.81 5.92 -17.80
C ASP A 114 17.10 4.56 -17.72
N ASP A 115 17.83 3.45 -17.86
CA ASP A 115 17.29 2.10 -17.73
C ASP A 115 16.70 1.84 -16.33
N VAL A 116 17.35 2.34 -15.28
CA VAL A 116 16.88 2.25 -13.90
C VAL A 116 15.69 3.18 -13.67
N LYS A 117 15.73 4.40 -14.23
CA LYS A 117 14.64 5.39 -14.15
C LYS A 117 13.36 4.88 -14.80
N GLU A 118 13.47 4.15 -15.92
CA GLU A 118 12.34 3.58 -16.64
C GLU A 118 11.80 2.29 -16.04
N ALA A 119 12.60 1.57 -15.25
CA ALA A 119 12.25 0.25 -14.73
C ALA A 119 10.90 0.20 -13.97
N PRO A 120 10.51 1.20 -13.14
CA PRO A 120 9.21 1.18 -12.47
C PRO A 120 8.01 1.46 -13.38
N MET A 121 8.23 1.93 -14.62
CA MET A 121 7.20 2.21 -15.62
C MET A 121 6.86 0.98 -16.48
N ARG A 122 7.40 -0.19 -16.11
CA ARG A 122 7.21 -1.47 -16.81
C ARG A 122 6.43 -2.44 -15.93
N VAL A 123 5.81 -3.41 -16.58
CA VAL A 123 5.12 -4.52 -15.93
C VAL A 123 6.00 -5.76 -16.02
N TYR A 124 6.22 -6.40 -14.87
CA TYR A 124 7.01 -7.63 -14.81
C TYR A 124 6.08 -8.85 -14.76
N PRO A 125 6.33 -9.90 -15.57
CA PRO A 125 5.44 -11.05 -15.64
C PRO A 125 5.57 -11.99 -14.45
N ASN A 126 6.70 -11.96 -13.72
CA ASN A 126 7.00 -12.86 -12.60
C ASN A 126 8.18 -12.35 -11.77
N ILE A 127 8.43 -13.05 -10.66
CA ILE A 127 9.52 -12.75 -9.73
C ILE A 127 10.90 -12.80 -10.38
N ASP A 128 11.16 -13.73 -11.30
CA ASP A 128 12.49 -13.84 -11.91
C ASP A 128 12.81 -12.60 -12.76
N ALA A 129 11.80 -12.05 -13.43
CA ALA A 129 11.96 -10.83 -14.23
C ALA A 129 12.24 -9.60 -13.36
N VAL A 130 11.48 -9.39 -12.27
CA VAL A 130 11.67 -8.22 -11.40
C VAL A 130 12.89 -8.38 -10.49
N ALA A 131 13.17 -9.57 -9.98
CA ALA A 131 14.30 -9.82 -9.07
C ALA A 131 15.64 -9.55 -9.75
N ALA A 132 15.78 -9.81 -11.06
CA ALA A 132 16.98 -9.46 -11.80
C ALA A 132 17.20 -7.94 -11.84
N VAL A 133 16.14 -7.17 -12.07
CA VAL A 133 16.18 -5.70 -12.08
C VAL A 133 16.45 -5.14 -10.68
N LEU A 134 15.80 -5.69 -9.66
CA LEU A 134 16.04 -5.33 -8.26
C LEU A 134 17.48 -5.62 -7.85
N ARG A 135 18.03 -6.78 -8.21
CA ARG A 135 19.41 -7.15 -7.94
C ARG A 135 20.39 -6.17 -8.58
N ASP A 136 20.18 -5.82 -9.85
CA ASP A 136 21.02 -4.83 -10.53
C ASP A 136 20.94 -3.46 -9.84
N ALA A 137 19.74 -2.97 -9.53
CA ALA A 137 19.54 -1.71 -8.81
C ALA A 137 20.23 -1.71 -7.43
N LEU A 138 20.05 -2.76 -6.64
CA LEU A 138 20.70 -2.93 -5.33
C LEU A 138 22.22 -2.95 -5.45
N GLY A 139 22.76 -3.67 -6.44
CA GLY A 139 24.19 -3.73 -6.71
C GLY A 139 24.77 -2.34 -7.01
N ARG A 140 24.12 -1.60 -7.92
CA ARG A 140 24.52 -0.23 -8.26
C ARG A 140 24.43 0.72 -7.07
N MET A 141 23.40 0.59 -6.22
CA MET A 141 23.29 1.40 -4.99
C MET A 141 24.40 1.08 -3.98
N LEU A 142 24.77 -0.19 -3.80
CA LEU A 142 25.90 -0.58 -2.97
C LEU A 142 27.22 -0.01 -3.51
N GLU A 143 27.45 -0.10 -4.82
CA GLU A 143 28.62 0.49 -5.49
C GLU A 143 28.68 2.02 -5.35
N ALA A 144 27.52 2.68 -5.39
CA ALA A 144 27.37 4.11 -5.14
C ALA A 144 27.50 4.52 -3.67
N GLY A 145 27.70 3.55 -2.75
CA GLY A 145 27.96 3.80 -1.34
C GLY A 145 26.72 3.85 -0.45
N THR A 146 25.54 3.46 -0.93
CA THR A 146 24.36 3.30 -0.07
C THR A 146 24.66 2.23 1.00
N PRO A 147 24.45 2.52 2.30
CA PRO A 147 24.71 1.55 3.35
C PRO A 147 23.83 0.30 3.20
N ALA A 148 24.43 -0.88 3.35
CA ALA A 148 23.68 -2.15 3.29
C ALA A 148 22.57 -2.25 4.35
N SER A 149 22.72 -1.57 5.49
CA SER A 149 21.68 -1.45 6.52
C SER A 149 20.43 -0.72 6.01
N VAL A 150 20.60 0.36 5.23
CA VAL A 150 19.49 1.09 4.59
C VAL A 150 18.76 0.17 3.61
N LEU A 151 19.50 -0.50 2.74
CA LEU A 151 18.90 -1.43 1.76
C LEU A 151 18.19 -2.61 2.44
N ALA A 152 18.75 -3.15 3.51
CA ALA A 152 18.13 -4.22 4.29
C ALA A 152 16.81 -3.79 4.96
N ARG A 153 16.74 -2.57 5.49
CA ARG A 153 15.50 -1.96 6.01
C ARG A 153 14.46 -1.82 4.90
N ASP A 154 14.86 -1.26 3.77
CA ASP A 154 13.97 -0.97 2.64
C ASP A 154 13.42 -2.26 2.04
N LEU A 155 14.26 -3.29 1.90
CA LEU A 155 13.86 -4.64 1.54
C LEU A 155 12.80 -5.18 2.50
N LEU A 156 13.08 -5.19 3.81
CA LEU A 156 12.16 -5.76 4.79
C LEU A 156 10.82 -5.01 4.83
N ALA A 157 10.84 -3.69 4.69
CA ALA A 157 9.64 -2.88 4.74
C ALA A 157 8.82 -2.98 3.44
N ALA A 158 9.43 -2.78 2.28
CA ALA A 158 8.71 -2.83 1.00
C ALA A 158 8.20 -4.24 0.69
N LEU A 159 9.02 -5.29 0.90
CA LEU A 159 8.57 -6.67 0.68
C LEU A 159 7.47 -7.12 1.66
N GLY A 160 7.40 -6.46 2.82
CA GLY A 160 6.48 -6.78 3.90
C GLY A 160 5.21 -5.94 3.97
N HIS A 161 5.13 -4.80 3.26
CA HIS A 161 4.08 -3.80 3.50
C HIS A 161 2.66 -4.35 3.29
N ASP A 162 2.49 -5.20 2.28
CA ASP A 162 1.22 -5.84 1.92
C ASP A 162 1.16 -7.34 2.27
N TYR A 163 2.01 -7.79 3.19
CA TYR A 163 2.09 -9.20 3.54
C TYR A 163 0.74 -9.74 4.10
N GLY A 164 0.08 -10.60 3.32
CA GLY A 164 -1.23 -11.15 3.67
C GLY A 164 -2.40 -10.17 3.50
N HIS A 165 -2.21 -9.12 2.69
CA HIS A 165 -3.28 -8.22 2.26
C HIS A 165 -4.39 -9.00 1.54
N SER A 166 -5.67 -8.66 1.78
CA SER A 166 -6.82 -9.41 1.23
C SER A 166 -7.67 -8.62 0.23
N GLY A 167 -7.09 -7.58 -0.38
CA GLY A 167 -7.75 -6.71 -1.37
C GLY A 167 -8.76 -5.71 -0.78
N GLY A 168 -8.93 -5.71 0.54
CA GLY A 168 -9.75 -4.75 1.27
C GLY A 168 -8.93 -4.04 2.34
N THR A 169 -9.22 -2.76 2.56
CA THR A 169 -8.55 -1.93 3.59
C THR A 169 -8.75 -2.48 5.01
N ASP A 170 -9.84 -3.21 5.23
CA ASP A 170 -10.06 -4.02 6.42
C ASP A 170 -10.11 -5.49 6.01
N ARG A 171 -9.26 -6.31 6.65
CA ARG A 171 -9.43 -7.75 6.57
C ARG A 171 -10.75 -8.09 7.26
N MET A 172 -11.71 -8.60 6.51
CA MET A 172 -13.00 -9.05 7.04
C MET A 172 -13.00 -10.58 7.13
N ARG A 173 -13.63 -11.12 8.18
CA ARG A 173 -13.97 -12.54 8.26
C ARG A 173 -15.04 -12.87 7.22
N PRO A 174 -15.25 -14.17 6.89
CA PRO A 174 -16.28 -14.59 5.93
C PRO A 174 -17.69 -14.10 6.24
N ASP A 175 -17.99 -13.84 7.52
CA ASP A 175 -19.26 -13.29 8.02
C ASP A 175 -19.37 -11.76 7.90
N GLY A 176 -18.32 -11.09 7.41
CA GLY A 176 -18.25 -9.64 7.30
C GLY A 176 -17.83 -8.92 8.58
N ALA A 177 -17.44 -9.62 9.65
CA ALA A 177 -16.88 -8.97 10.84
C ALA A 177 -15.42 -8.57 10.62
N PRO A 178 -14.93 -7.47 11.22
CA PRO A 178 -13.52 -7.13 11.20
C PRO A 178 -12.66 -8.29 11.71
N ALA A 179 -11.62 -8.65 10.97
CA ALA A 179 -10.64 -9.63 11.42
C ALA A 179 -9.90 -9.09 12.66
N LEU A 180 -9.52 -10.01 13.53
CA LEU A 180 -8.86 -9.72 14.80
C LEU A 180 -7.54 -8.97 14.63
N LEU A 181 -6.88 -9.14 13.49
CA LEU A 181 -5.62 -8.51 13.14
C LEU A 181 -5.82 -7.70 11.87
N THR A 182 -5.30 -6.48 11.86
CA THR A 182 -5.19 -5.70 10.63
C THR A 182 -4.15 -6.32 9.69
N HIS A 183 -4.04 -5.81 8.46
CA HIS A 183 -3.00 -6.27 7.56
C HIS A 183 -1.61 -5.92 8.11
N GLU A 184 -1.44 -4.76 8.75
CA GLU A 184 -0.19 -4.32 9.40
C GLU A 184 0.14 -5.20 10.61
N ASP A 185 -0.86 -5.55 11.43
CA ASP A 185 -0.68 -6.47 12.56
C ASP A 185 -0.27 -7.88 12.07
N THR A 186 -0.78 -8.28 10.90
CA THR A 186 -0.45 -9.55 10.25
C THR A 186 0.96 -9.49 9.67
N ALA A 187 1.29 -8.43 8.93
CA ALA A 187 2.60 -8.17 8.35
C ALA A 187 3.65 -8.20 9.45
N GLU A 188 3.51 -7.45 10.54
CA GLU A 188 4.53 -7.45 11.60
C GLU A 188 4.80 -8.84 12.18
N LYS A 189 3.75 -9.64 12.42
CA LYS A 189 3.88 -10.99 12.98
C LYS A 189 4.62 -11.96 12.07
N HIS A 190 4.58 -11.76 10.76
CA HIS A 190 5.19 -12.65 9.78
C HIS A 190 6.48 -12.12 9.19
N VAL A 191 6.60 -10.81 9.05
CA VAL A 191 7.74 -10.11 8.47
C VAL A 191 8.87 -9.96 9.47
N ALA A 192 8.59 -9.56 10.72
CA ALA A 192 9.65 -9.40 11.71
C ALA A 192 10.47 -10.68 11.94
N PRO A 193 9.88 -11.90 12.03
CA PRO A 193 10.65 -13.14 12.06
C PRO A 193 11.59 -13.33 10.87
N ILE A 194 11.18 -12.95 9.65
CA ILE A 194 12.04 -13.06 8.46
C ILE A 194 13.29 -12.19 8.63
N GLY A 195 13.13 -10.93 9.03
CA GLY A 195 14.27 -10.04 9.29
C GLY A 195 15.24 -10.61 10.33
N LEU A 196 14.70 -11.14 11.43
CA LEU A 196 15.50 -11.76 12.49
C LEU A 196 16.24 -13.03 12.01
N GLU A 197 15.61 -13.86 11.18
CA GLU A 197 16.23 -15.05 10.59
C GLU A 197 17.41 -14.69 9.66
N PHE A 198 17.34 -13.52 9.01
CA PHE A 198 18.42 -12.97 8.19
C PHE A 198 19.47 -12.20 9.00
N GLY A 199 19.41 -12.28 10.33
CA GLY A 199 20.40 -11.67 11.23
C GLY A 199 20.24 -10.17 11.42
N MET A 200 19.13 -9.57 10.97
CA MET A 200 18.89 -8.14 11.19
C MET A 200 18.71 -7.83 12.68
N PRO A 201 19.40 -6.81 13.22
CA PRO A 201 19.21 -6.37 14.60
C PRO A 201 17.78 -5.91 14.88
N THR A 202 17.34 -6.01 16.14
CA THR A 202 15.99 -5.62 16.58
C THR A 202 15.62 -4.19 16.20
N ALA A 203 16.56 -3.25 16.32
CA ALA A 203 16.39 -1.85 15.91
C ALA A 203 16.04 -1.73 14.41
N LEU A 204 16.76 -2.43 13.54
CA LEU A 204 16.55 -2.39 12.09
C LEU A 204 15.20 -2.99 11.69
N VAL A 205 14.81 -4.08 12.35
CA VAL A 205 13.48 -4.69 12.17
C VAL A 205 12.40 -3.71 12.60
N LEU A 206 12.55 -3.03 13.74
CA LEU A 206 11.58 -2.02 14.23
C LEU A 206 11.44 -0.83 13.28
N GLU A 207 12.54 -0.31 12.71
CA GLU A 207 12.49 0.73 11.67
C GLU A 207 11.67 0.28 10.46
N SER A 208 11.86 -0.97 10.03
CA SER A 208 11.11 -1.53 8.90
C SER A 208 9.63 -1.67 9.22
N MET A 209 9.27 -2.07 10.46
CA MET A 209 7.87 -2.18 10.89
C MET A 209 7.18 -0.82 10.97
N ALA A 210 7.92 0.23 11.33
CA ALA A 210 7.43 1.60 11.28
C ALA A 210 7.08 2.02 9.84
N GLY A 211 7.94 1.66 8.88
CA GLY A 211 7.69 1.82 7.44
C GLY A 211 6.39 1.15 7.01
N ILE A 212 6.26 -0.15 7.27
CA ILE A 212 5.07 -0.95 6.92
C ILE A 212 3.78 -0.33 7.46
N ARG A 213 3.81 0.22 8.69
CA ARG A 213 2.61 0.83 9.28
C ARG A 213 2.29 2.22 8.73
N ALA A 214 3.27 2.92 8.19
CA ALA A 214 3.06 4.24 7.63
C ALA A 214 2.29 4.22 6.29
N THR A 215 2.29 3.08 5.59
CA THR A 215 1.55 2.89 4.34
C THR A 215 0.02 2.81 4.56
N THR A 216 -0.47 2.79 5.80
CA THR A 216 -1.92 2.77 6.06
C THR A 216 -2.60 4.11 5.71
N PHE A 217 -3.30 4.17 4.57
CA PHE A 217 -3.99 5.40 4.14
C PHE A 217 -5.30 5.70 4.87
N PHE A 218 -5.88 4.74 5.59
CA PHE A 218 -7.24 4.86 6.14
C PHE A 218 -7.29 4.87 7.66
N VAL A 219 -8.20 5.70 8.19
CA VAL A 219 -8.58 5.69 9.61
C VAL A 219 -9.45 4.47 9.85
N ARG A 220 -9.05 3.58 10.77
CA ARG A 220 -9.92 2.51 11.23
C ARG A 220 -10.85 3.06 12.31
N PRO A 221 -12.14 2.67 12.35
CA PRO A 221 -13.00 3.00 13.49
C PRO A 221 -12.32 2.62 14.80
N GLY A 222 -12.12 3.59 15.70
CA GLY A 222 -11.48 3.39 17.00
C GLY A 222 -9.94 3.35 17.01
N ARG A 223 -9.23 3.54 15.88
CA ARG A 223 -7.78 3.75 15.86
C ARG A 223 -7.40 5.01 15.08
N PRO A 224 -6.49 5.86 15.59
CA PRO A 224 -6.00 6.99 14.82
C PRO A 224 -5.28 6.50 13.56
N ARG A 225 -5.36 7.28 12.48
CA ARG A 225 -4.58 7.01 11.28
C ARG A 225 -3.09 7.13 11.60
N ILE A 226 -2.32 6.12 11.19
CA ILE A 226 -0.87 6.14 11.27
C ILE A 226 -0.36 7.11 10.20
N GLN A 227 0.56 7.99 10.57
CA GLN A 227 1.11 9.02 9.69
C GLN A 227 2.60 8.80 9.54
N ALA A 228 3.12 8.95 8.33
CA ALA A 228 4.56 8.94 8.10
C ALA A 228 5.25 10.07 8.88
N MET A 229 6.09 9.69 9.84
CA MET A 229 6.84 10.59 10.71
C MET A 229 8.26 10.82 10.20
N THR A 230 8.89 9.77 9.67
CA THR A 230 10.24 9.84 9.12
C THR A 230 10.22 10.08 7.62
N GLU A 231 11.37 10.45 7.05
CA GLU A 231 11.50 10.62 5.59
C GLU A 231 11.39 9.28 4.86
N PHE A 232 12.01 8.23 5.40
CA PHE A 232 11.86 6.85 4.91
C PHE A 232 10.39 6.43 4.83
N GLU A 233 9.63 6.63 5.91
CA GLU A 233 8.19 6.32 5.93
C GLU A 233 7.42 7.10 4.86
N ARG A 234 7.77 8.38 4.62
CA ARG A 234 7.15 9.19 3.56
C ARG A 234 7.49 8.66 2.16
N ARG A 235 8.74 8.24 1.93
CA ARG A 235 9.18 7.63 0.67
C ARG A 235 8.48 6.30 0.40
N LEU A 236 8.41 5.42 1.39
CA LEU A 236 7.71 4.13 1.26
C LEU A 236 6.21 4.34 1.03
N THR A 237 5.56 5.21 1.81
CA THR A 237 4.15 5.57 1.61
C THR A 237 3.90 6.10 0.20
N LEU A 238 4.82 6.92 -0.33
CA LEU A 238 4.73 7.38 -1.71
C LEU A 238 4.92 6.22 -2.70
N ALA A 239 5.96 5.39 -2.54
CA ALA A 239 6.26 4.28 -3.43
C ALA A 239 5.08 3.30 -3.56
N ASP A 240 4.41 3.02 -2.46
CA ASP A 240 3.19 2.21 -2.35
C ASP A 240 2.06 2.76 -3.26
N VAL A 241 1.69 4.03 -3.09
CA VAL A 241 0.63 4.64 -3.95
C VAL A 241 1.08 5.02 -5.35
N MET A 242 2.38 5.05 -5.59
CA MET A 242 2.96 5.34 -6.91
C MET A 242 3.02 4.12 -7.83
N GLY A 243 2.26 3.04 -7.53
CA GLY A 243 1.85 2.07 -8.55
C GLY A 243 1.24 2.74 -9.80
N CYS A 244 0.73 3.96 -9.65
CA CYS A 244 0.28 4.81 -10.75
C CYS A 244 1.37 5.32 -11.69
N VAL A 245 2.66 5.06 -11.48
CA VAL A 245 3.72 5.52 -12.39
C VAL A 245 3.71 4.81 -13.76
N LEU A 246 2.96 3.72 -13.90
CA LEU A 246 2.79 3.07 -15.19
C LEU A 246 2.16 4.02 -16.24
N PRO A 247 2.52 3.89 -17.53
CA PRO A 247 1.80 4.52 -18.63
C PRO A 247 0.27 4.26 -18.56
N PRO A 248 -0.58 5.11 -19.14
CA PRO A 248 -2.04 5.04 -18.91
C PRO A 248 -2.69 3.69 -19.21
N ASP A 249 -2.32 3.04 -20.31
CA ASP A 249 -2.78 1.72 -20.73
C ASP A 249 -2.36 0.64 -19.72
N LEU A 250 -1.08 0.62 -19.36
CA LEU A 250 -0.53 -0.35 -18.40
C LEU A 250 -1.08 -0.12 -16.99
N TRP A 251 -1.21 1.14 -16.56
CA TRP A 251 -1.86 1.47 -15.31
C TRP A 251 -3.30 0.94 -15.29
N LEU A 252 -4.04 1.08 -16.39
CA LEU A 252 -5.42 0.66 -16.46
C LEU A 252 -5.57 -0.85 -16.28
N THR A 253 -4.74 -1.66 -16.95
CA THR A 253 -4.83 -3.13 -16.94
C THR A 253 -4.13 -3.76 -15.74
N HIS A 254 -3.09 -3.13 -15.17
CA HIS A 254 -2.29 -3.71 -14.09
C HIS A 254 -2.54 -3.12 -12.71
N VAL A 255 -3.17 -1.94 -12.62
CA VAL A 255 -3.46 -1.27 -11.33
C VAL A 255 -4.93 -0.92 -11.23
N GLY A 256 -5.43 -0.05 -12.12
CA GLY A 256 -6.78 0.52 -12.02
C GLY A 256 -7.88 -0.54 -12.00
N ALA A 257 -7.98 -1.35 -13.05
CA ALA A 257 -8.98 -2.41 -13.13
C ALA A 257 -8.77 -3.53 -12.08
N PRO A 258 -7.53 -4.02 -11.84
CA PRO A 258 -7.27 -4.95 -10.74
C PRO A 258 -7.72 -4.45 -9.35
N VAL A 259 -7.39 -3.21 -8.97
CA VAL A 259 -7.86 -2.59 -7.72
C VAL A 259 -9.39 -2.53 -7.68
N LEU A 260 -10.01 -2.21 -8.81
CA LEU A 260 -11.46 -2.19 -8.92
C LEU A 260 -12.07 -3.59 -8.71
N VAL A 261 -11.50 -4.64 -9.31
CA VAL A 261 -11.93 -6.05 -9.10
C VAL A 261 -11.93 -6.42 -7.62
N GLU A 262 -10.91 -6.01 -6.87
CA GLU A 262 -10.83 -6.31 -5.44
C GLU A 262 -11.87 -5.55 -4.60
N LYS A 263 -12.19 -4.31 -4.97
CA LYS A 263 -13.15 -3.47 -4.24
C LYS A 263 -14.61 -3.83 -4.52
N LEU A 264 -14.93 -4.25 -5.74
CA LEU A 264 -16.31 -4.49 -6.19
C LEU A 264 -17.11 -5.47 -5.29
N PRO A 265 -16.58 -6.63 -4.86
CA PRO A 265 -17.31 -7.53 -3.97
C PRO A 265 -17.66 -6.90 -2.62
N ILE A 266 -16.78 -6.03 -2.08
CA ILE A 266 -17.01 -5.32 -0.82
C ILE A 266 -18.10 -4.27 -1.02
N TRP A 267 -17.96 -3.44 -2.05
CA TRP A 267 -18.95 -2.41 -2.39
C TRP A 267 -20.33 -2.98 -2.65
N ARG A 268 -20.44 -4.06 -3.44
CA ARG A 268 -21.71 -4.73 -3.71
C ARG A 268 -22.41 -5.18 -2.43
N ARG A 269 -21.65 -5.73 -1.47
CA ARG A 269 -22.18 -6.16 -0.17
C ARG A 269 -22.64 -4.98 0.67
N ARG A 270 -21.83 -3.92 0.75
CA ARG A 270 -22.14 -2.72 1.57
C ARG A 270 -23.34 -1.95 1.03
N LEU A 271 -23.51 -1.85 -0.29
CA LEU A 271 -24.72 -1.28 -0.91
C LEU A 271 -26.02 -2.01 -0.51
N VAL A 272 -25.94 -3.30 -0.15
CA VAL A 272 -27.08 -4.08 0.35
C VAL A 272 -27.26 -3.93 1.87
N GLN A 273 -26.17 -3.82 2.64
CA GLN A 273 -26.20 -3.79 4.10
C GLN A 273 -26.52 -2.41 4.68
N ILE A 274 -25.91 -1.34 4.15
CA ILE A 274 -26.02 0.02 4.68
C ILE A 274 -27.48 0.48 4.84
N PRO A 275 -28.41 0.24 3.89
CA PRO A 275 -29.80 0.65 4.06
C PRO A 275 -30.47 0.03 5.30
N GLY A 276 -30.18 -1.24 5.61
CA GLY A 276 -30.70 -1.91 6.79
C GLY A 276 -30.09 -1.39 8.09
N GLU A 277 -28.79 -1.12 8.10
CA GLU A 277 -28.07 -0.53 9.23
C GLU A 277 -28.58 0.90 9.54
N LEU A 278 -28.79 1.71 8.50
CA LEU A 278 -29.40 3.03 8.62
C LEU A 278 -30.83 2.93 9.18
N GLY A 279 -31.64 2.00 8.69
CA GLY A 279 -32.99 1.77 9.22
C GLY A 279 -33.00 1.40 10.72
N ALA A 280 -32.05 0.56 11.16
CA ALA A 280 -31.91 0.21 12.57
C ALA A 280 -31.47 1.42 13.43
N ILE A 281 -30.60 2.27 12.90
CA ILE A 281 -30.18 3.52 13.55
C ILE A 281 -31.36 4.49 13.68
N GLU A 282 -32.14 4.70 12.62
CA GLU A 282 -33.32 5.56 12.65
C GLU A 282 -34.37 5.06 13.67
N ALA A 283 -34.58 3.75 13.76
CA ALA A 283 -35.46 3.15 14.77
C ALA A 283 -34.96 3.39 16.21
N ARG A 284 -33.64 3.30 16.45
CA ARG A 284 -33.03 3.63 17.75
C ARG A 284 -33.20 5.11 18.08
N LEU A 285 -33.01 6.01 17.11
CA LEU A 285 -33.22 7.45 17.30
C LEU A 285 -34.70 7.79 17.55
N ALA A 286 -35.64 7.08 16.94
CA ALA A 286 -37.07 7.37 17.10
C ALA A 286 -37.60 7.10 18.52
N VAL A 287 -36.95 6.22 19.30
CA VAL A 287 -37.39 5.85 20.66
C VAL A 287 -36.66 6.59 21.79
N LEU A 288 -35.63 7.38 21.46
CA LEU A 288 -34.84 8.13 22.44
C LEU A 288 -35.37 9.57 22.57
N PRO A 289 -35.52 10.12 23.79
CA PRO A 289 -35.79 11.55 24.02
C PRO A 289 -34.71 12.43 23.41
N ASP A 290 -35.05 13.60 22.87
CA ASP A 290 -34.09 14.48 22.17
C ASP A 290 -32.88 14.91 23.01
N ASP A 291 -33.01 14.94 24.33
CA ASP A 291 -31.97 15.28 25.30
C ASP A 291 -31.14 14.08 25.79
N ASP A 292 -31.41 12.86 25.27
CA ASP A 292 -30.68 11.67 25.67
C ASP A 292 -29.20 11.75 25.23
N PRO A 293 -28.23 11.60 26.14
CA PRO A 293 -26.80 11.73 25.84
C PRO A 293 -26.29 10.68 24.85
N THR A 294 -26.98 9.55 24.69
CA THR A 294 -26.60 8.49 23.73
C THR A 294 -26.93 8.86 22.28
N ARG A 295 -27.82 9.83 22.03
CA ARG A 295 -28.20 10.25 20.66
C ARG A 295 -27.02 10.75 19.86
N GLN A 296 -26.08 11.47 20.47
CA GLN A 296 -24.91 11.98 19.79
C GLN A 296 -24.04 10.86 19.20
N THR A 297 -23.82 9.79 19.97
CA THR A 297 -23.10 8.61 19.48
C THR A 297 -23.82 7.94 18.30
N ILE A 298 -25.15 7.82 18.38
CA ILE A 298 -25.96 7.18 17.33
C ILE A 298 -26.01 8.04 16.06
N LEU A 299 -26.04 9.36 16.18
CA LEU A 299 -25.94 10.29 15.06
C LEU A 299 -24.56 10.20 14.39
N ALA A 300 -23.48 10.06 15.16
CA ALA A 300 -22.14 9.84 14.60
C ALA A 300 -22.04 8.50 13.85
N GLU A 301 -22.68 7.42 14.35
CA GLU A 301 -22.81 6.15 13.61
C GLU A 301 -23.54 6.34 12.27
N ARG A 302 -24.64 7.09 12.27
CA ARG A 302 -25.41 7.41 11.06
C ARG A 302 -24.58 8.16 10.03
N GLU A 303 -23.89 9.21 10.44
CA GLU A 303 -23.04 10.02 9.57
C GLU A 303 -21.89 9.19 8.98
N ALA A 304 -21.29 8.29 9.77
CA ALA A 304 -20.26 7.38 9.30
C ALA A 304 -20.76 6.46 8.16
N LEU A 305 -21.97 5.91 8.28
CA LEU A 305 -22.57 5.06 7.23
C LEU A 305 -22.95 5.83 5.97
N LEU A 306 -23.47 7.05 6.11
CA LEU A 306 -23.75 7.92 4.96
C LEU A 306 -22.46 8.31 4.22
N LEU A 307 -21.39 8.58 4.98
CA LEU A 307 -20.08 8.85 4.42
C LEU A 307 -19.51 7.60 3.72
N GLU A 308 -19.71 6.41 4.28
CA GLU A 308 -19.34 5.14 3.65
C GLU A 308 -20.06 4.96 2.30
N ASP A 309 -21.39 5.10 2.26
CA ASP A 309 -22.17 4.93 1.02
C ASP A 309 -21.75 5.93 -0.08
N SER A 310 -21.47 7.18 0.29
CA SER A 310 -21.03 8.21 -0.65
C SER A 310 -19.65 7.94 -1.28
N ARG A 311 -18.83 7.09 -0.64
CA ARG A 311 -17.50 6.69 -1.13
C ARG A 311 -17.55 5.45 -2.02
N ILE A 312 -18.66 4.73 -2.06
CA ILE A 312 -18.83 3.58 -2.94
C ILE A 312 -19.02 4.07 -4.38
N VAL A 313 -18.13 3.64 -5.27
CA VAL A 313 -18.25 3.88 -6.72
C VAL A 313 -19.27 2.91 -7.32
N LYS A 314 -20.30 3.47 -7.96
CA LYS A 314 -21.47 2.74 -8.44
C LYS A 314 -21.48 2.51 -9.95
N HIS A 315 -20.69 3.29 -10.70
CA HIS A 315 -20.63 3.21 -12.16
C HIS A 315 -19.31 3.75 -12.75
N VAL A 316 -19.09 3.53 -14.04
CA VAL A 316 -17.82 3.83 -14.74
C VAL A 316 -17.43 5.32 -14.73
N GLU A 317 -18.39 6.24 -14.81
CA GLU A 317 -18.08 7.68 -14.70
C GLU A 317 -17.57 8.07 -13.31
N GLU A 318 -18.19 7.54 -12.24
CA GLU A 318 -17.72 7.74 -10.87
C GLU A 318 -16.32 7.15 -10.66
N TRP A 319 -16.04 6.01 -11.30
CA TRP A 319 -14.70 5.41 -11.30
C TRP A 319 -13.66 6.39 -11.87
N PHE A 320 -13.84 6.89 -13.09
CA PHE A 320 -12.88 7.86 -13.66
C PHE A 320 -12.77 9.15 -12.84
N ARG A 321 -13.87 9.61 -12.24
CA ARG A 321 -13.85 10.77 -11.32
C ARG A 321 -13.04 10.48 -10.06
N SER A 322 -13.22 9.30 -9.47
CA SER A 322 -12.47 8.83 -8.30
C SER A 322 -10.97 8.80 -8.60
N GLU A 323 -10.57 8.17 -9.71
CA GLU A 323 -9.16 8.04 -10.08
C GLU A 323 -8.51 9.39 -10.43
N ARG A 324 -9.24 10.31 -11.09
CA ARG A 324 -8.79 11.69 -11.25
C ARG A 324 -8.51 12.34 -9.89
N GLY A 325 -9.43 12.20 -8.93
CA GLY A 325 -9.28 12.73 -7.58
C GLY A 325 -8.08 12.13 -6.86
N PHE A 326 -7.85 10.83 -7.01
CA PHE A 326 -6.69 10.14 -6.45
C PHE A 326 -5.36 10.64 -7.03
N PHE A 327 -5.27 10.81 -8.35
CA PHE A 327 -4.07 11.37 -8.99
C PHE A 327 -3.79 12.81 -8.54
N LEU A 328 -4.81 13.66 -8.45
CA LEU A 328 -4.68 15.02 -7.92
C LEU A 328 -4.22 15.02 -6.46
N PHE A 329 -4.72 14.09 -5.64
CA PHE A 329 -4.25 13.94 -4.26
C PHE A 329 -2.75 13.59 -4.21
N ILE A 330 -2.29 12.63 -5.02
CA ILE A 330 -0.87 12.28 -5.08
C ILE A 330 -0.03 13.48 -5.54
N GLU A 331 -0.46 14.16 -6.60
CA GLU A 331 0.28 15.30 -7.17
C GLU A 331 0.42 16.46 -6.17
N SER A 332 -0.69 16.84 -5.54
CA SER A 332 -0.74 17.97 -4.63
C SER A 332 -0.17 17.68 -3.25
N SER A 333 -0.34 16.46 -2.74
CA SER A 333 -0.11 16.14 -1.32
C SER A 333 1.04 15.17 -1.07
N ARG A 334 1.53 14.45 -2.09
CA ARG A 334 2.54 13.39 -1.92
C ARG A 334 3.85 13.67 -2.67
N LEU A 335 3.80 14.09 -3.93
CA LEU A 335 5.03 14.34 -4.70
C LEU A 335 5.89 15.46 -4.09
N GLY A 336 5.28 16.48 -3.50
CA GLY A 336 6.00 17.62 -2.92
C GLY A 336 6.68 17.35 -1.59
N VAL A 337 6.33 16.26 -0.90
CA VAL A 337 6.88 15.94 0.44
C VAL A 337 8.01 14.92 0.41
N VAL A 338 8.32 14.39 -0.77
CA VAL A 338 9.41 13.43 -0.99
C VAL A 338 10.39 14.01 -2.01
N PRO A 339 11.67 14.18 -1.66
CA PRO A 339 12.69 14.65 -2.60
C PRO A 339 12.72 13.82 -3.90
N ARG A 340 12.98 14.48 -5.03
CA ARG A 340 13.11 13.89 -6.38
C ARG A 340 11.86 13.22 -6.96
N ALA A 341 10.84 12.93 -6.16
CA ALA A 341 9.62 12.26 -6.61
C ALA A 341 8.93 12.97 -7.79
N ARG A 342 8.87 14.31 -7.74
CA ARG A 342 8.28 15.12 -8.81
C ARG A 342 9.07 15.00 -10.12
N ASP A 343 10.41 14.97 -10.05
CA ASP A 343 11.27 14.89 -11.24
C ASP A 343 11.24 13.48 -11.86
N LEU A 344 11.00 12.46 -11.03
CA LEU A 344 10.86 11.08 -11.49
C LEU A 344 9.51 10.85 -12.15
N TRP A 345 8.42 11.32 -11.53
CA TRP A 345 7.07 10.81 -11.84
C TRP A 345 6.00 11.89 -12.07
N GLY A 346 6.35 13.17 -11.90
CA GLY A 346 5.41 14.29 -12.01
C GLY A 346 4.74 14.40 -13.37
N ASP A 347 5.52 14.25 -14.45
CA ASP A 347 5.00 14.35 -15.81
C ASP A 347 4.03 13.20 -16.13
N VAL A 348 4.37 11.97 -15.75
CA VAL A 348 3.50 10.80 -15.94
C VAL A 348 2.18 10.96 -15.19
N LEU A 349 2.22 11.51 -13.96
CA LEU A 349 1.00 11.76 -13.20
C LEU A 349 0.14 12.86 -13.83
N ARG A 350 0.78 13.95 -14.30
CA ARG A 350 0.08 15.05 -14.98
C ARG A 350 -0.61 14.59 -16.25
N SER A 351 0.08 13.81 -17.10
CA SER A 351 -0.51 13.25 -18.32
C SER A 351 -1.73 12.37 -18.02
N LYS A 352 -1.72 11.61 -16.92
CA LYS A 352 -2.88 10.82 -16.49
C LYS A 352 -4.03 11.68 -15.97
N ILE A 353 -3.75 12.77 -15.25
CA ILE A 353 -4.78 13.74 -14.83
C ILE A 353 -5.46 14.36 -16.05
N GLU A 354 -4.68 14.83 -17.02
CA GLU A 354 -5.18 15.42 -18.27
C GLU A 354 -6.00 14.40 -19.07
N LEU A 355 -5.54 13.14 -19.14
CA LEU A 355 -6.29 12.07 -19.78
C LEU A 355 -7.66 11.87 -19.10
N MET A 356 -7.72 11.79 -17.78
CA MET A 356 -8.97 11.64 -17.05
C MET A 356 -9.92 12.82 -17.27
N GLU A 357 -9.40 14.04 -17.38
CA GLU A 357 -10.20 15.22 -17.73
C GLU A 357 -10.80 15.11 -19.13
N ARG A 358 -10.03 14.65 -20.12
CA ARG A 358 -10.54 14.39 -21.48
C ARG A 358 -11.60 13.29 -21.49
N VAL A 359 -11.42 12.23 -20.72
CA VAL A 359 -12.41 11.15 -20.56
C VAL A 359 -13.70 11.70 -19.98
N LEU A 360 -13.63 12.43 -18.86
CA LEU A 360 -14.79 13.02 -18.18
C LEU A 360 -15.50 14.10 -19.01
N ALA A 361 -14.80 14.71 -19.98
CA ALA A 361 -15.41 15.63 -20.94
C ALA A 361 -16.34 14.92 -21.95
N GLN A 362 -16.23 13.61 -22.13
CA GLN A 362 -17.08 12.82 -23.04
C GLN A 362 -18.46 12.50 -22.43
N LYS A 363 -19.17 13.52 -21.93
CA LYS A 363 -20.45 13.35 -21.19
C LYS A 363 -21.50 12.57 -21.96
N GLU A 364 -21.63 12.82 -23.27
CA GLU A 364 -22.60 12.14 -24.14
C GLU A 364 -22.31 10.64 -24.29
N ILE A 365 -21.06 10.22 -24.10
CA ILE A 365 -20.67 8.80 -24.12
C ILE A 365 -20.78 8.21 -22.71
N LEU A 366 -20.35 8.95 -21.68
CA LEU A 366 -20.33 8.45 -20.30
C LEU A 366 -21.72 8.33 -19.69
N ALA A 367 -22.65 9.24 -19.96
CA ALA A 367 -24.00 9.20 -19.41
C ALA A 367 -24.76 7.88 -19.68
N PRO A 368 -24.83 7.37 -20.93
CA PRO A 368 -25.48 6.08 -21.18
C PRO A 368 -24.72 4.89 -20.58
N LEU A 369 -23.39 4.96 -20.44
CA LEU A 369 -22.60 3.93 -19.75
C LEU A 369 -22.85 3.95 -18.24
N ALA A 370 -22.94 5.14 -17.63
CA ALA A 370 -23.22 5.32 -16.22
C ALA A 370 -24.59 4.77 -15.83
N ALA A 371 -25.60 4.92 -16.72
CA ALA A 371 -26.93 4.36 -16.53
C ALA A 371 -26.96 2.82 -16.43
N GLN A 372 -25.94 2.13 -16.96
CA GLN A 372 -25.81 0.67 -16.82
C GLN A 372 -25.31 0.26 -15.42
N GLY A 373 -24.79 1.19 -14.63
CA GLY A 373 -24.49 1.00 -13.22
C GLY A 373 -23.39 -0.04 -12.92
N PHE A 374 -23.58 -0.72 -11.80
CA PHE A 374 -22.63 -1.68 -11.24
C PHE A 374 -22.34 -2.90 -12.14
N PRO A 375 -23.31 -3.46 -12.90
CA PRO A 375 -23.04 -4.55 -13.85
C PRO A 375 -21.96 -4.22 -14.89
N LEU A 376 -22.06 -3.06 -15.55
CA LEU A 376 -21.06 -2.65 -16.54
C LEU A 376 -19.70 -2.39 -15.88
N LEU A 377 -19.69 -1.75 -14.71
CA LEU A 377 -18.47 -1.51 -13.94
C LEU A 377 -17.76 -2.82 -13.59
N GLY A 378 -18.52 -3.86 -13.24
CA GLY A 378 -18.01 -5.21 -13.00
C GLY A 378 -17.39 -5.85 -14.23
N GLN A 379 -18.11 -5.85 -15.36
CA GLN A 379 -17.59 -6.37 -16.63
C GLN A 379 -16.30 -5.65 -17.05
N TYR A 380 -16.31 -4.31 -16.95
CA TYR A 380 -15.13 -3.47 -17.21
C TYR A 380 -13.92 -3.91 -16.38
N ALA A 381 -14.11 -4.10 -15.08
CA ALA A 381 -13.02 -4.45 -14.17
C ALA A 381 -12.47 -5.86 -14.47
N GLU A 382 -13.36 -6.85 -14.63
CA GLU A 382 -12.98 -8.25 -14.84
C GLU A 382 -12.26 -8.47 -16.18
N GLU A 383 -12.74 -7.87 -17.27
CA GLU A 383 -12.13 -8.02 -18.59
C GLU A 383 -10.74 -7.36 -18.67
N LEU A 384 -10.58 -6.17 -18.07
CA LEU A 384 -9.30 -5.45 -18.08
C LEU A 384 -8.27 -6.04 -17.12
N ALA A 385 -8.69 -6.50 -15.93
CA ALA A 385 -7.76 -7.08 -14.94
C ALA A 385 -7.16 -8.43 -15.39
N ASN A 386 -7.81 -9.12 -16.32
CA ASN A 386 -7.34 -10.38 -16.90
C ASN A 386 -6.74 -10.20 -18.30
N ALA A 387 -6.53 -8.95 -18.74
CA ALA A 387 -5.99 -8.64 -20.05
C ALA A 387 -4.47 -8.80 -20.10
N GLU A 388 -3.97 -9.28 -21.24
CA GLU A 388 -2.54 -9.19 -21.56
C GLU A 388 -2.17 -7.75 -21.94
N SER A 389 -3.03 -7.09 -22.73
CA SER A 389 -2.90 -5.68 -23.07
C SER A 389 -4.26 -5.04 -23.33
N LEU A 390 -4.32 -3.71 -23.30
CA LEU A 390 -5.54 -2.96 -23.61
C LEU A 390 -5.97 -3.15 -25.07
N GLU A 391 -5.02 -3.22 -26.01
CA GLU A 391 -5.28 -3.49 -27.42
C GLU A 391 -5.96 -4.85 -27.62
N SER A 392 -5.50 -5.87 -26.88
CA SER A 392 -6.08 -7.22 -26.95
C SER A 392 -7.56 -7.21 -26.56
N VAL A 393 -7.94 -6.42 -25.55
CA VAL A 393 -9.32 -6.29 -25.10
C VAL A 393 -10.15 -5.54 -26.14
N LEU A 394 -9.63 -4.43 -26.66
CA LEU A 394 -10.29 -3.65 -27.70
C LEU A 394 -10.50 -4.45 -29.00
N ALA A 395 -9.58 -5.36 -29.33
CA ALA A 395 -9.68 -6.23 -30.50
C ALA A 395 -10.75 -7.33 -30.35
N ARG A 396 -11.02 -7.81 -29.13
CA ARG A 396 -12.06 -8.81 -28.86
C ARG A 396 -13.48 -8.27 -29.10
N GLY A 397 -13.68 -6.96 -28.95
CA GLY A 397 -14.96 -6.31 -29.20
C GLY A 397 -16.08 -6.70 -28.22
N THR A 398 -15.73 -7.12 -27.00
CA THR A 398 -16.67 -7.57 -25.96
C THR A 398 -17.37 -6.43 -25.22
N PHE A 399 -16.81 -5.21 -25.29
CA PHE A 399 -17.36 -4.03 -24.63
C PHE A 399 -18.32 -3.23 -25.49
N ASP A 400 -19.17 -2.45 -24.82
CA ASP A 400 -19.97 -1.40 -25.43
C ASP A 400 -19.11 -0.50 -26.35
N PRO A 401 -19.57 -0.15 -27.56
CA PRO A 401 -18.81 0.68 -28.51
C PRO A 401 -18.38 2.05 -27.95
N GLY A 402 -19.22 2.65 -27.11
CA GLY A 402 -18.93 3.88 -26.39
C GLY A 402 -17.80 3.69 -25.37
N LEU A 403 -17.84 2.60 -24.59
CA LEU A 403 -16.76 2.25 -23.67
C LEU A 403 -15.45 1.98 -24.43
N CYS A 404 -15.50 1.25 -25.55
CA CYS A 404 -14.33 1.07 -26.43
C CYS A 404 -13.75 2.41 -26.92
N LYS A 405 -14.58 3.42 -27.20
CA LYS A 405 -14.11 4.75 -27.60
C LYS A 405 -13.39 5.47 -26.45
N ILE A 406 -13.89 5.35 -25.21
CA ILE A 406 -13.21 5.87 -24.02
C ILE A 406 -11.87 5.15 -23.80
N LEU A 407 -11.87 3.82 -23.82
CA LEU A 407 -10.69 2.99 -23.60
C LEU A 407 -9.57 3.26 -24.61
N ARG A 408 -9.90 3.52 -25.88
CA ARG A 408 -8.90 3.91 -26.89
C ARG A 408 -8.12 5.18 -26.55
N MET A 409 -8.63 6.04 -25.67
CA MET A 409 -7.92 7.25 -25.24
C MET A 409 -6.72 6.95 -24.33
N PHE A 410 -6.64 5.73 -23.76
CA PHE A 410 -5.56 5.28 -22.89
C PHE A 410 -4.37 4.69 -23.67
N LEU A 411 -4.57 4.34 -24.94
CA LEU A 411 -3.49 3.85 -25.79
C LEU A 411 -2.49 4.97 -26.13
N PRO A 412 -1.20 4.64 -26.35
CA PRO A 412 -0.15 5.60 -26.73
C PRO A 412 -0.41 6.41 -28.00
#